data_AF-A0A9E5Z4M3-F1
#
_entry.id   AF-A0A9E5Z4M3-F1
#
_cell.length_a   1.000
_cell.length_b   1.000
_cell.length_c   1.000
_cell.angle_alpha   90.00
_cell.angle_beta   90.00
_cell.angle_gamma   90.00
#
_symmetry.space_group_name_H-M   'P 1'
#
loop_
_entity.id
_entity.type
_entity.pdbx_description
1 polymer ?
#
loop_
_entity_poly.entity_id
_entity_poly.type
_entity_poly.pdbx_seq_one_letter_code
_entity_poly.pdbx_strand_id
1 'polypeptide(L)' 'ENTDDYLMDHTAITFLMDPDGRYVAHFSHAAGADAMAEKLAGILAASGG' A
#
# COMPACT_ATOMS: atom_id res chain seq x y z
N GLU A 1 -18.34 27.18 15.98
CA GLU A 1 -17.33 26.09 15.93
C GLU A 1 -17.64 25.27 14.70
N ASN A 2 -16.71 25.21 13.74
CA ASN A 2 -16.88 24.51 12.48
C ASN A 2 -15.95 23.28 12.52
N THR A 3 -16.54 22.11 12.71
CA THR A 3 -15.83 20.82 12.88
C THR A 3 -15.60 20.14 11.52
N ASP A 4 -15.95 20.79 10.41
CA ASP A 4 -15.93 20.19 9.07
C ASP A 4 -14.55 20.20 8.39
N ASP A 5 -13.59 20.98 8.89
CA ASP A 5 -12.24 21.08 8.28
C ASP A 5 -11.32 19.86 8.57
N TYR A 6 -11.78 18.87 9.33
CA TYR A 6 -11.05 17.62 9.59
C TYR A 6 -11.40 16.47 8.62
N LEU A 7 -12.10 16.77 7.52
CA LEU A 7 -12.19 15.90 6.35
C LEU A 7 -10.96 16.06 5.44
N MET A 8 -9.76 16.23 6.01
CA MET A 8 -8.56 15.91 5.23
C MET A 8 -8.71 14.44 4.85
N ASP A 9 -8.82 14.15 3.55
CA ASP A 9 -8.79 12.79 3.02
C ASP A 9 -7.66 12.05 3.74
N HIS A 10 -8.02 11.11 4.61
CA HIS A 10 -7.08 10.43 5.48
C HIS A 10 -6.34 9.39 4.63
N THR A 11 -5.47 9.88 3.74
CA THR A 11 -4.77 9.06 2.76
C THR A 11 -3.59 8.39 3.45
N ALA A 12 -3.82 7.22 4.02
CA ALA A 12 -2.74 6.31 4.33
C ALA A 12 -2.27 5.66 3.02
N ILE A 13 -0.97 5.75 2.72
CA ILE A 13 -0.37 5.03 1.59
C ILE A 13 0.72 4.14 2.16
N THR A 14 0.62 2.84 1.88
CA THR A 14 1.62 1.86 2.30
C THR A 14 2.57 1.61 1.14
N PHE A 15 3.87 1.79 1.37
CA PHE A 15 4.91 1.49 0.39
C PHE A 15 5.60 0.17 0.72
N LEU A 16 5.82 -0.65 -0.30
CA LEU A 16 6.61 -1.87 -0.25
C LEU A 16 7.97 -1.61 -0.89
N MET A 17 9.02 -1.91 -0.13
CA MET A 17 10.41 -1.79 -0.55
C MET A 17 11.06 -3.18 -0.53
N ASP A 18 12.05 -3.41 -1.39
CA ASP A 18 12.89 -4.61 -1.37
C ASP A 18 13.95 -4.53 -0.23
N PRO A 19 14.72 -5.61 0.02
CA PRO A 19 15.78 -5.60 1.05
C PRO A 19 16.90 -4.57 0.81
N ASP A 20 17.09 -4.13 -0.43
CA ASP A 20 18.06 -3.09 -0.80
C ASP A 20 17.47 -1.67 -0.68
N GLY A 21 16.20 -1.55 -0.24
CA GLY A 21 15.50 -0.28 -0.11
C GLY A 21 14.99 0.30 -1.42
N ARG A 22 14.81 -0.51 -2.48
CA ARG A 22 14.21 -0.07 -3.75
C ARG A 22 12.69 -0.20 -3.71
N TYR A 23 12.01 0.74 -4.37
CA TYR A 23 10.56 0.72 -4.51
C TYR A 23 10.10 -0.52 -5.29
N VAL A 24 9.11 -1.22 -4.74
CA VAL A 24 8.47 -2.38 -5.38
C VAL A 24 7.02 -2.06 -5.72
N ALA A 25 6.26 -1.54 -4.77
CA ALA A 25 4.83 -1.25 -4.93
C ALA A 25 4.33 -0.25 -3.89
N HIS A 26 3.12 0.29 -4.11
CA HIS A 26 2.35 0.93 -3.05
C HIS A 26 0.90 0.41 -3.02
N PHE A 27 0.22 0.70 -1.92
CA PHE A 27 -1.18 0.43 -1.65
C PHE A 27 -1.85 1.70 -1.15
N SER A 28 -2.98 2.07 -1.74
CA SER A 28 -3.78 3.19 -1.25
C SER A 28 -4.54 2.79 0.03
N HIS A 29 -5.07 3.78 0.74
CA HIS A 29 -5.84 3.55 1.96
C HIS A 29 -7.07 2.65 1.73
N ALA A 30 -7.58 2.63 0.49
CA ALA A 30 -8.75 1.86 0.09
C ALA A 30 -8.41 0.40 -0.31
N ALA A 31 -7.13 0.02 -0.32
CA ALA A 31 -6.73 -1.33 -0.66
C ALA A 31 -7.22 -2.32 0.42
N GLY A 32 -8.11 -3.24 0.04
CA GLY A 32 -8.55 -4.33 0.90
C GLY A 32 -7.47 -5.38 1.14
N ALA A 33 -7.57 -6.11 2.26
CA ALA A 33 -6.58 -7.12 2.66
C ALA A 33 -6.33 -8.18 1.57
N ASP A 34 -7.39 -8.68 0.93
CA ASP A 34 -7.26 -9.71 -0.11
C ASP A 34 -6.52 -9.18 -1.35
N ALA A 35 -6.84 -7.96 -1.79
CA ALA A 35 -6.16 -7.32 -2.91
C ALA A 35 -4.67 -7.04 -2.60
N MET A 36 -4.35 -6.71 -1.34
CA MET A 36 -2.97 -6.58 -0.91
C MET A 36 -2.25 -7.94 -0.94
N ALA A 37 -2.87 -8.99 -0.40
CA ALA A 37 -2.31 -10.33 -0.34
C ALA A 37 -2.04 -10.92 -1.74
N GLU A 38 -2.98 -10.78 -2.67
CA GLU A 38 -2.83 -11.24 -4.06
C GLU A 38 -1.63 -10.57 -4.74
N LYS A 39 -1.50 -9.25 -4.61
CA LYS A 39 -0.38 -8.50 -5.18
C LYS A 39 0.95 -8.91 -4.56
N LEU A 40 1.00 -9.09 -3.24
CA LEU A 40 2.19 -9.56 -2.53
C LEU A 40 2.62 -10.95 -2.99
N ALA A 41 1.67 -11.88 -3.15
CA ALA A 41 1.97 -13.22 -3.65
C ALA A 41 2.57 -13.19 -5.07
N GLY A 42 2.02 -12.35 -5.95
CA GLY A 42 2.57 -12.14 -7.30
C GLY A 42 4.00 -11.59 -7.28
N ILE A 43 4.29 -10.64 -6.39
CA ILE A 43 5.63 -10.07 -6.22
C ILE A 43 6.62 -11.15 -5.74
N LEU A 44 6.24 -11.96 -4.75
CA LEU A 44 7.08 -13.02 -4.22
C LEU A 44 7.40 -14.07 -5.30
N ALA A 45 6.40 -14.48 -6.08
CA ALA A 45 6.58 -15.42 -7.19
C ALA A 45 7.54 -14.90 -8.27
N ALA A 46 7.52 -13.59 -8.56
CA ALA A 46 8.41 -12.97 -9.54
C ALA A 46 9.86 -12.79 -9.03
N SER A 47 10.05 -12.66 -7.71
CA SER A 47 11.38 -12.51 -7.09
C SER A 47 12.12 -13.83 -6.84
N GLY A 48 11.42 -14.97 -6.92
CA GLY A 48 11.94 -16.31 -6.63
C GLY A 48 12.35 -17.14 -7.84
N GLY A 49 12.66 -16.52 -8.98
CA GLY A 49 13.15 -17.16 -10.21
C GLY A 49 14.59 -16.81 -10.53
#